data_AF-A0A651E6A5-F1
#
_entry.id   AF-A0A651E6A5-F1
#
_cell.length_a   1.000
_cell.length_b   1.000
_cell.length_c   1.000
_cell.angle_alpha   90.00
_cell.angle_beta   90.00
_cell.angle_gamma   90.00
#
_symmetry.space_group_name_H-M   'P 1'
#
loop_
_entity.id
_entity.type
_entity.pdbx_description
1 polymer ?
#
loop_
_entity_poly.entity_id
_entity_poly.type
_entity_poly.pdbx_seq_one_letter_code
_entity_poly.pdbx_strand_id
1 'polypeptide(L)'
;MYKRPARLLVAAVTDDGRARLVKDVAGEPALAEWLEVRPARSMEDLRREDLEWADLLVAVDAEAAEGFPAQRPVNCRLKRWALPPAGSPDVEAAALLALQCMAGGMRMLSRMDAEDL
;
A
#
# COMPACT_ATOMS: atom_id res chain seq x y z
N MET A 1 2.14 -24.74 1.01
CA MET A 1 2.91 -23.78 1.81
C MET A 1 2.11 -22.48 1.85
N TYR A 2 1.52 -22.13 2.99
CA TYR A 2 0.72 -20.90 3.10
C TYR A 2 1.68 -19.71 3.05
N LYS A 3 1.65 -18.92 1.98
CA LYS A 3 2.43 -17.70 1.87
C LYS A 3 1.76 -16.66 2.77
N ARG A 4 2.51 -16.06 3.68
CA ARG A 4 1.99 -14.98 4.53
C ARG A 4 1.38 -13.86 3.67
N PRO A 5 0.36 -13.13 4.17
CA PRO A 5 -0.17 -11.95 3.50
C PRO A 5 0.95 -10.95 3.16
N ALA A 6 0.77 -10.25 2.04
CA ALA A 6 1.60 -9.09 1.68
C ALA A 6 1.34 -7.97 2.70
N ARG A 7 2.40 -7.33 3.18
CA ARG A 7 2.31 -6.27 4.19
C ARG A 7 2.47 -4.90 3.56
N LEU A 8 1.41 -4.12 3.63
CA LEU A 8 1.32 -2.79 3.05
C LEU A 8 1.32 -1.74 4.15
N LEU A 9 2.33 -0.89 4.17
CA LEU A 9 2.38 0.30 5.02
C LEU A 9 1.92 1.49 4.19
N VAL A 10 0.90 2.21 4.65
CA VAL A 10 0.28 3.31 3.89
C VAL A 10 0.44 4.61 4.65
N ALA A 11 0.96 5.64 4.00
CA ALA A 11 1.19 6.95 4.59
C ALA A 11 0.75 8.08 3.64
N ALA A 12 0.16 9.12 4.22
CA ALA A 12 -0.06 10.42 3.59
C ALA A 12 0.99 11.41 4.11
N VAL A 13 1.07 12.61 3.54
CA VAL A 13 1.98 13.65 4.03
C VAL A 13 1.63 14.03 5.47
N THR A 14 0.33 14.11 5.77
CA THR A 14 -0.25 14.39 7.10
C THR A 14 -1.33 13.35 7.44
N ASP A 15 -1.72 13.24 8.71
CA ASP A 15 -2.82 12.36 9.14
C ASP A 15 -4.19 12.93 8.72
N ASP A 16 -4.49 12.82 7.43
CA ASP A 16 -5.73 13.32 6.82
C ASP A 16 -6.81 12.22 6.66
N GLY A 17 -6.53 11.01 7.15
CA GLY A 17 -7.45 9.87 7.10
C GLY A 17 -7.37 9.03 5.82
N ARG A 18 -6.65 9.43 4.76
CA ARG A 18 -6.54 8.62 3.53
C ARG A 18 -5.86 7.28 3.77
N ALA A 19 -4.80 7.25 4.59
CA ALA A 19 -4.14 6.00 4.95
C ALA A 19 -5.09 5.04 5.68
N ARG A 20 -5.92 5.57 6.59
CA ARG A 20 -6.93 4.79 7.32
C ARG A 20 -8.02 4.27 6.39
N LEU A 21 -8.50 5.11 5.48
CA LEU A 21 -9.47 4.72 4.47
C LEU A 21 -8.96 3.56 3.60
N VAL A 22 -7.68 3.58 3.20
CA VAL A 22 -7.09 2.43 2.47
C VAL A 22 -7.14 1.15 3.30
N LYS A 23 -6.86 1.23 4.61
CA LYS A 23 -6.97 0.07 5.50
C LYS A 23 -8.41 -0.46 5.55
N ASP A 24 -9.38 0.44 5.68
CA ASP A 24 -10.79 0.07 5.82
C ASP A 24 -11.29 -0.62 4.52
N VAL A 25 -10.96 -0.07 3.35
CA VAL A 25 -11.25 -0.68 2.04
C VAL A 25 -10.56 -2.03 1.86
N ALA A 26 -9.32 -2.17 2.35
CA ALA A 26 -8.59 -3.45 2.28
C ALA A 26 -9.12 -4.51 3.25
N GLY A 27 -10.02 -4.14 4.17
CA GLY A 27 -10.69 -5.07 5.09
C GLY A 27 -11.69 -6.00 4.42
N GLU A 28 -12.05 -5.75 3.16
CA GLU A 28 -12.92 -6.63 2.38
C GLU A 28 -12.35 -8.06 2.32
N PRO A 29 -13.18 -9.11 2.52
CA PRO A 29 -12.69 -10.49 2.67
C PRO A 29 -11.78 -10.97 1.54
N ALA A 30 -12.08 -10.55 0.30
CA ALA A 30 -11.30 -10.91 -0.89
C ALA A 30 -9.89 -10.31 -0.92
N LEU A 31 -9.64 -9.24 -0.18
CA LEU A 31 -8.33 -8.59 -0.05
C LEU A 31 -7.63 -9.06 1.23
N ALA A 32 -8.36 -9.14 2.35
CA ALA A 32 -7.83 -9.51 3.65
C ALA A 32 -7.22 -10.92 3.71
N GLU A 33 -7.61 -11.83 2.81
CA GLU A 33 -7.01 -13.18 2.73
C GLU A 33 -5.52 -13.14 2.36
N TRP A 34 -5.08 -12.14 1.58
CA TRP A 34 -3.72 -12.08 1.04
C TRP A 34 -3.01 -10.74 1.27
N LEU A 35 -3.68 -9.76 1.86
CA LEU A 35 -3.15 -8.42 2.12
C LEU A 35 -3.40 -7.99 3.57
N GLU A 36 -2.34 -7.53 4.24
CA GLU A 36 -2.40 -6.90 5.55
C GLU A 36 -1.99 -5.42 5.40
N VAL A 37 -2.88 -4.50 5.78
CA VAL A 37 -2.64 -3.05 5.65
C VAL A 37 -2.45 -2.41 7.03
N ARG A 38 -1.37 -1.64 7.17
CA ARG A 38 -1.11 -0.77 8.32
C ARG A 38 -1.09 0.69 7.87
N PRO A 39 -2.00 1.53 8.38
CA PRO A 39 -1.90 2.97 8.19
C PRO A 39 -0.87 3.56 9.14
N ALA A 40 -0.02 4.43 8.62
CA ALA A 40 0.80 5.35 9.40
C ALA A 40 0.04 6.67 9.60
N ARG A 41 0.43 7.43 10.64
CA ARG A 41 -0.10 8.78 10.86
C ARG A 41 0.34 9.72 9.76
N SER A 42 1.63 9.71 9.44
CA SER A 42 2.22 10.53 8.38
C SER A 42 3.48 9.86 7.85
N MET A 43 3.96 10.35 6.71
CA MET A 43 5.24 9.91 6.13
C MET A 43 6.43 10.26 7.03
N GLU A 44 6.38 11.39 7.74
CA GLU A 44 7.44 11.85 8.64
C GLU A 44 7.52 11.04 9.95
N ASP A 45 6.40 10.47 10.41
CA ASP A 45 6.33 9.68 11.65
C ASP A 45 6.76 8.21 11.48
N LEU A 46 7.15 7.80 10.27
CA LEU A 46 7.53 6.41 10.00
C LEU A 46 8.77 5.98 10.78
N ARG A 47 8.65 4.88 11.51
CA ARG A 47 9.75 4.28 12.26
C ARG A 47 10.39 3.16 11.46
N ARG A 48 11.65 2.85 11.80
CA ARG A 48 12.38 1.71 11.23
C ARG A 48 11.60 0.40 11.34
N GLU A 49 10.95 0.17 12.48
CA GLU A 49 10.15 -1.03 12.76
C GLU A 49 8.97 -1.17 11.80
N ASP A 50 8.35 -0.05 11.39
CA ASP A 50 7.27 -0.07 10.40
C ASP A 50 7.80 -0.45 9.02
N LEU A 51 8.97 0.08 8.64
CA LEU A 51 9.63 -0.24 7.38
C LEU A 51 10.14 -1.69 7.32
N GLU A 52 10.58 -2.25 8.44
CA GLU A 52 11.01 -3.65 8.56
C GLU A 52 9.83 -4.63 8.48
N TRP A 53 8.66 -4.22 8.97
CA TRP A 53 7.44 -4.99 8.83
C TRP A 53 6.91 -5.00 7.39
N ALA A 54 7.04 -3.88 6.67
CA ALA A 54 6.41 -3.68 5.36
C ALA A 54 7.15 -4.35 4.19
N ASP A 55 6.40 -5.02 3.33
CA ASP A 55 6.88 -5.42 2.00
C ASP A 55 6.80 -4.25 1.01
N LEU A 56 5.81 -3.37 1.21
CA LEU A 56 5.57 -2.20 0.36
C LEU A 56 5.14 -1.00 1.22
N LEU A 57 5.87 0.12 1.10
CA LEU A 57 5.47 1.43 1.60
C LEU A 57 4.78 2.22 0.49
N VAL A 58 3.56 2.66 0.75
CA VAL A 58 2.72 3.43 -0.15
C VAL A 58 2.59 4.86 0.32
N ALA A 59 2.99 5.81 -0.52
CA ALA A 59 2.61 7.21 -0.42
C ALA A 59 1.29 7.43 -1.15
N VAL A 60 0.24 7.92 -0.48
CA VAL A 60 -1.08 8.13 -1.11
C VAL A 60 -1.23 9.44 -1.87
N ASP A 61 -0.24 10.33 -1.74
CA ASP A 61 -0.19 11.62 -2.41
C ASP A 61 1.22 11.99 -2.84
N ALA A 62 1.30 13.06 -3.63
CA ALA A 62 2.55 13.53 -4.21
C ALA A 62 3.55 13.97 -3.13
N GLU A 63 3.08 14.74 -2.15
CA GLU A 63 3.92 15.34 -1.10
C GLU A 63 4.49 14.25 -0.19
N ALA A 64 3.67 13.25 0.16
CA ALA A 64 4.10 12.06 0.87
C ALA A 64 5.20 11.30 0.12
N ALA A 65 5.09 11.21 -1.21
CA ALA A 65 6.06 10.48 -2.03
C ALA A 65 7.43 11.17 -2.05
N GLU A 66 7.47 12.50 -1.97
CA GLU A 66 8.72 13.25 -1.80
C GLU A 66 9.36 12.98 -0.43
N GLY A 67 8.55 12.64 0.57
CA GLY A 67 8.98 12.30 1.92
C GLY A 67 9.45 10.85 2.13
N PHE A 68 9.60 10.04 1.07
CA PHE A 68 10.03 8.65 1.25
C PHE A 68 11.36 8.55 2.02
N PRO A 69 11.49 7.57 2.95
CA PRO A 69 12.70 7.43 3.74
C PRO A 69 13.88 7.03 2.85
N ALA A 70 14.97 7.79 2.97
CA ALA A 70 16.20 7.54 2.21
C ALA A 70 16.83 6.18 2.56
N GLN A 71 16.73 5.76 3.83
CA GLN A 71 17.18 4.46 4.30
C GLN A 71 15.96 3.57 4.57
N ARG A 72 15.95 2.38 3.97
CA ARG A 72 14.92 1.36 4.20
C ARG A 72 15.49 -0.05 3.99
N PRO A 73 14.87 -1.08 4.58
CA PRO A 73 15.21 -2.47 4.29
C PRO A 73 15.09 -2.80 2.79
N VAL A 74 15.95 -3.68 2.28
CA VAL A 74 15.98 -4.07 0.85
C VAL A 74 14.67 -4.69 0.38
N ASN A 75 13.94 -5.33 1.29
CA ASN A 75 12.65 -5.95 1.03
C ASN A 75 11.47 -4.95 1.06
N CYS A 76 11.68 -3.73 1.56
CA CYS A 76 10.64 -2.69 1.60
C CYS A 76 10.66 -1.90 0.28
N ARG A 77 9.71 -2.22 -0.61
CA ARG A 77 9.54 -1.50 -1.87
C ARG A 77 8.77 -0.20 -1.65
N LEU A 78 8.90 0.75 -2.58
CA LEU A 78 8.16 2.01 -2.55
C LEU A 78 7.12 2.05 -3.66
N LYS A 79 5.95 2.63 -3.39
CA LYS A 79 4.92 2.87 -4.41
C LYS A 79 4.23 4.20 -4.14
N ARG A 80 4.04 4.98 -5.20
CA ARG A 80 3.21 6.18 -5.18
C ARG A 80 1.82 5.86 -5.70
N TRP A 81 0.81 6.28 -4.96
CA TRP A 81 -0.57 6.41 -5.41
C TRP A 81 -0.93 7.88 -5.47
N ALA A 82 -1.90 8.20 -6.32
CA ALA A 82 -2.45 9.54 -6.43
C ALA A 82 -3.92 9.46 -6.02
N LEU A 83 -4.18 9.34 -4.72
CA LEU A 83 -5.53 9.33 -4.22
C LEU A 83 -6.09 10.76 -4.20
N PRO A 84 -7.38 10.95 -4.53
CA PRO A 84 -8.06 12.21 -4.28
C PRO A 84 -7.91 12.66 -2.82
N PRO A 85 -8.07 13.96 -2.51
CA PRO A 85 -8.07 14.45 -1.14
C PRO A 85 -9.08 13.74 -0.25
N ALA A 86 -8.80 13.70 1.06
CA ALA A 86 -9.73 13.18 2.04
C ALA A 86 -11.11 13.87 1.96
N GLY A 87 -12.18 13.09 2.10
CA GLY A 87 -13.56 13.59 2.00
C GLY A 87 -14.06 13.83 0.56
N SER A 88 -13.22 13.65 -0.46
CA SER A 88 -13.68 13.60 -1.85
C SER A 88 -14.60 12.38 -2.06
N PRO A 89 -15.71 12.50 -2.81
CA PRO A 89 -16.63 11.37 -3.05
C PRO A 89 -15.95 10.19 -3.76
N ASP A 90 -14.86 10.43 -4.49
CA ASP A 90 -14.19 9.42 -5.30
C ASP A 90 -13.01 8.73 -4.59
N VAL A 91 -12.65 9.15 -3.37
CA VAL A 91 -11.43 8.66 -2.70
C VAL A 91 -11.48 7.16 -2.39
N GLU A 92 -12.65 6.65 -2.05
CA GLU A 92 -12.86 5.23 -1.76
C GLU A 92 -12.74 4.37 -3.02
N ALA A 93 -13.41 4.77 -4.10
CA ALA A 93 -13.31 4.11 -5.39
C ALA A 93 -11.87 4.11 -5.92
N ALA A 94 -11.15 5.22 -5.76
CA ALA A 94 -9.74 5.33 -6.13
C ALA A 94 -8.84 4.40 -5.29
N ALA A 95 -9.07 4.30 -3.99
CA ALA A 95 -8.34 3.39 -3.10
C ALA A 95 -8.58 1.92 -3.49
N LEU A 96 -9.83 1.54 -3.73
CA LEU A 96 -10.20 0.20 -4.16
C LEU A 96 -9.54 -0.16 -5.50
N LEU A 97 -9.59 0.74 -6.48
CA LEU A 97 -8.94 0.53 -7.78
C LEU A 97 -7.43 0.35 -7.62
N ALA A 98 -6.77 1.16 -6.79
CA ALA A 98 -5.34 1.05 -6.54
C ALA A 98 -4.95 -0.31 -5.92
N LEU A 99 -5.74 -0.80 -4.96
CA LEU A 99 -5.58 -2.13 -4.35
C LEU A 99 -5.77 -3.24 -5.39
N GLN A 100 -6.80 -3.15 -6.22
CA GLN A 100 -7.07 -4.12 -7.29
C GLN A 100 -5.98 -4.14 -8.36
N CYS A 101 -5.47 -2.96 -8.77
CA CYS A 101 -4.36 -2.87 -9.72
C CYS A 101 -3.08 -3.51 -9.16
N MET A 102 -2.81 -3.39 -7.85
CA MET A 102 -1.68 -4.08 -7.21
C MET A 102 -1.85 -5.60 -7.29
N ALA A 103 -3.06 -6.10 -6.98
CA ALA A 103 -3.39 -7.52 -7.10
C ALA A 103 -3.24 -8.02 -8.54
N GLY A 104 -3.70 -7.23 -9.51
CA GLY A 104 -3.62 -7.52 -10.94
C GLY A 104 -2.18 -7.58 -11.44
N GLY A 105 -1.34 -6.63 -11.04
CA GLY A 105 0.09 -6.62 -11.38
C GLY A 105 0.82 -7.85 -10.83
N MET A 106 0.49 -8.29 -9.62
CA MET A 106 1.05 -9.52 -9.06
C MET A 106 0.52 -10.79 -9.75
N ARG A 107 -0.78 -10.85 -10.09
CA ARG A 107 -1.37 -11.96 -10.86
C ARG A 107 -0.79 -12.07 -12.27
N MET A 108 -0.44 -10.94 -12.91
CA MET A 108 0.17 -10.92 -14.23
C MET A 108 1.61 -11.45 -14.20
N LEU A 109 2.39 -11.10 -13.17
CA LEU A 109 3.73 -11.66 -12.94
C LEU A 109 3.69 -13.18 -12.69
N SER A 110 2.68 -13.68 -11.98
CA SER A 110 2.52 -15.12 -11.76
C SER A 110 2.08 -15.93 -12.99
N ARG A 111 1.57 -15.29 -14.05
CA ARG A 111 1.22 -15.97 -15.31
C ARG A 111 2.39 -16.06 -16.29
N MET A 112 3.22 -15.02 -16.35
CA MET A 112 4.42 -15.04 -17.21
C MET A 112 5.46 -16.07 -16.76
N ASP A 113 5.54 -16.40 -15.47
CA ASP A 113 6.37 -17.50 -14.94
C ASP A 113 5.83 -18.90 -15.31
N ALA A 114 4.56 -19.00 -15.74
CA ALA A 114 3.91 -20.27 -16.08
C ALA A 114 3.87 -20.58 -17.59
N GLU A 115 4.34 -19.65 -18.43
CA GLU A 115 4.41 -19.82 -19.89
C GLU A 115 5.82 -20.21 -20.39
N ASP A 116 6.76 -20.52 -19.49
CA ASP A 116 8.12 -21.01 -19.80
C ASP A 116 8.31 -22.47 -19.34
N LEU A 117 7.30 -23.33 -19.55
CA LEU A 117 7.37 -24.79 -19.40
C LEU A 117 6.72 -25.52 -20.59
#